data_AF-A0A357B0C7-F1
#
_entry.id   AF-A0A357B0C7-F1
#
_cell.length_a   1.000
_cell.length_b   1.000
_cell.length_c   1.000
_cell.angle_alpha   90.00
_cell.angle_beta   90.00
_cell.angle_gamma   90.00
#
_symmetry.space_group_name_H-M   'P 1'
#
loop_
_entity.id
_entity.type
_entity.pdbx_description
1 polymer ?
#
loop_
_entity_poly.entity_id
_entity_poly.type
_entity_poly.pdbx_seq_one_letter_code
_entity_poly.pdbx_strand_id
1 'polypeptide(L)'
;NGILYKTLAAQKNRAHVRPGKCDGIDGLEYVDKVIGIDQSPIGRTPRSNPATYTGVFSDIRELFAATQDAKLRGYGPGRFSFNVRGGRCEACAGDG
;
A
#
# COMPACT_ATOMS: atom_id res chain seq x y z
N ASN A 1 -11.53 17.21 11.88
CA ASN A 1 -12.33 16.25 11.10
C ASN A 1 -12.76 15.02 11.93
N GLY A 2 -13.29 15.22 13.14
CA GLY A 2 -13.56 14.14 14.10
C GLY A 2 -14.95 13.51 14.02
N ILE A 3 -15.85 14.09 13.21
CA ILE A 3 -17.25 13.70 13.08
C ILE A 3 -17.43 13.04 11.72
N LEU A 4 -17.50 13.82 10.63
CA LEU A 4 -17.81 13.35 9.28
C LEU A 4 -16.95 12.16 8.81
N TYR A 5 -15.62 12.34 8.78
CA TYR A 5 -14.70 11.27 8.37
C TYR A 5 -14.84 10.02 9.24
N LYS A 6 -14.91 10.17 10.57
CA LYS A 6 -15.01 9.02 11.48
C LYS A 6 -16.35 8.30 11.35
N THR A 7 -17.46 9.02 11.16
CA THR A 7 -18.78 8.42 10.94
C THR A 7 -18.79 7.64 9.63
N LEU A 8 -18.33 8.24 8.53
CA LEU A 8 -18.21 7.57 7.24
C LEU A 8 -17.27 6.36 7.32
N ALA A 9 -16.11 6.50 7.96
CA ALA A 9 -15.15 5.40 8.09
C ALA A 9 -15.71 4.24 8.93
N ALA A 10 -16.43 4.54 10.02
CA ALA A 10 -17.07 3.51 10.83
C ALA A 10 -18.20 2.79 10.08
N GLN A 11 -19.07 3.53 9.39
CA GLN A 11 -20.26 2.96 8.76
C GLN A 11 -20.01 2.35 7.37
N LYS A 12 -19.13 2.95 6.56
CA LYS A 12 -18.86 2.54 5.17
C LYS A 12 -17.61 1.67 5.05
N ASN A 13 -16.57 1.97 5.82
CA ASN A 13 -15.30 1.23 5.75
C ASN A 13 -15.11 0.23 6.90
N ARG A 14 -16.08 0.11 7.84
CA ARG A 14 -16.00 -0.73 9.05
C ARG A 14 -14.79 -0.42 9.95
N ALA A 15 -14.34 0.84 9.97
CA ALA A 15 -13.23 1.26 10.79
C ALA A 15 -13.59 1.25 12.29
N HIS A 16 -12.71 0.71 13.13
CA HIS A 16 -12.87 0.73 14.59
C HIS A 16 -12.52 2.11 15.18
N VAL A 17 -13.36 3.10 14.92
CA VAL A 17 -13.20 4.48 15.41
C VAL A 17 -14.49 4.96 16.06
N ARG A 18 -14.37 5.82 17.09
CA ARG A 18 -15.51 6.49 17.71
C ARG A 18 -15.69 7.88 17.09
N PRO A 19 -16.79 8.16 16.36
CA PRO A 19 -17.08 9.49 15.87
C PRO A 19 -17.34 10.47 17.01
N GLY A 20 -17.04 11.76 16.78
CA GLY A 20 -17.47 12.84 17.65
C GLY A 20 -18.99 13.01 17.66
N LYS A 21 -19.52 13.71 18.66
CA LYS A 21 -20.97 13.99 18.76
C LYS A 21 -21.41 14.96 17.66
N CYS A 22 -22.55 14.69 17.03
CA CYS A 22 -23.28 15.57 16.13
C CYS A 22 -24.77 15.21 16.14
N ASP A 23 -25.63 16.11 15.64
CA ASP A 23 -27.08 15.90 15.62
C ASP A 23 -27.51 14.84 14.58
N GLY A 24 -26.79 14.74 13.46
CA GLY A 24 -27.06 13.76 12.41
C GLY A 24 -26.13 13.94 11.21
N ILE A 25 -26.12 12.94 10.31
CA ILE A 25 -25.49 13.00 8.99
C ILE A 25 -26.43 12.35 7.99
N ASP A 26 -26.91 13.12 7.01
CA ASP A 26 -27.79 12.66 5.94
C ASP A 26 -27.00 12.34 4.66
N GLY A 27 -27.61 11.59 3.73
CA GLY A 27 -27.02 11.29 2.43
C GLY A 27 -25.89 10.26 2.45
N LEU A 28 -25.77 9.48 3.53
CA LEU A 28 -24.79 8.40 3.65
C LEU A 28 -24.97 7.34 2.57
N GLU A 29 -26.19 7.13 2.09
CA GLU A 29 -26.56 6.22 0.99
C GLU A 29 -25.87 6.56 -0.34
N TYR A 30 -25.44 7.81 -0.56
CA TYR A 30 -24.77 8.22 -1.80
C TYR A 30 -23.26 7.92 -1.83
N VAL A 31 -22.71 7.37 -0.74
CA VAL A 31 -21.28 7.10 -0.59
C VAL A 31 -21.04 5.65 -0.21
N ASP A 32 -20.23 4.98 -1.02
CA ASP A 32 -19.83 3.58 -0.76
C ASP A 32 -18.62 3.46 0.15
N LYS A 33 -17.67 4.41 0.03
CA LYS A 33 -16.38 4.37 0.73
C LYS A 33 -15.86 5.79 0.96
N VAL A 34 -15.15 5.99 2.07
CA VAL A 34 -14.40 7.22 2.35
C VAL A 34 -12.91 6.94 2.37
N ILE A 35 -12.08 7.85 1.84
CA ILE A 35 -10.62 7.76 1.92
C ILE A 35 -10.11 9.09 2.46
N GLY A 36 -9.46 9.04 3.63
CA GLY A 36 -8.76 10.20 4.20
C GLY A 36 -7.33 10.20 3.71
N ILE A 37 -6.94 11.22 2.95
CA ILE A 37 -5.55 11.45 2.55
C ILE A 37 -4.99 12.55 3.45
N ASP A 38 -3.95 12.23 4.20
CA ASP A 38 -3.26 13.16 5.09
C ASP A 38 -1.74 13.09 4.90
N GLN A 39 -0.98 13.78 5.76
CA GLN A 39 0.48 13.83 5.69
C GLN A 39 1.17 12.77 6.54
N SER A 40 0.44 11.76 7.01
CA SER A 40 1.05 10.63 7.69
C SER A 40 2.06 9.96 6.75
N PRO A 41 3.22 9.51 7.26
CA PRO A 41 4.20 8.85 6.42
C PRO A 41 3.59 7.61 5.77
N ILE A 42 3.86 7.43 4.47
CA ILE A 42 3.35 6.33 3.63
C ILE A 42 3.75 4.96 4.22
N GLY A 43 4.95 4.87 4.77
CA GLY A 43 5.45 3.70 5.47
C GLY A 43 6.42 4.12 6.57
N ARG A 44 6.64 3.22 7.53
CA ARG A 44 7.59 3.44 8.64
C ARG A 44 8.95 2.78 8.41
N THR A 45 9.17 2.20 7.23
CA THR A 45 10.39 1.45 6.90
C THR A 45 11.01 1.98 5.59
N PRO A 46 12.34 1.87 5.42
CA PRO A 46 13.02 2.22 4.17
C PRO A 46 12.52 1.43 2.96
N ARG A 47 11.87 0.29 3.19
CA ARG A 47 11.27 -0.58 2.16
C ARG A 47 10.06 0.04 1.48
N SER A 48 9.47 1.08 2.04
CA SER A 48 8.37 1.81 1.43
C SER A 48 8.91 3.00 0.65
N ASN A 49 8.67 2.97 -0.66
CA ASN A 49 8.99 4.04 -1.58
C ASN A 49 7.81 4.26 -2.55
N PRO A 50 7.81 5.35 -3.33
CA PRO A 50 6.71 5.66 -4.25
C PRO A 50 6.37 4.49 -5.19
N ALA A 51 7.37 3.76 -5.69
CA ALA A 51 7.13 2.66 -6.61
C ALA A 51 6.45 1.44 -5.96
N THR A 52 6.79 1.13 -4.71
CA THR A 52 6.09 0.09 -3.94
C THR A 52 4.70 0.52 -3.51
N TYR A 53 4.49 1.81 -3.24
CA TYR A 53 3.21 2.33 -2.77
C TYR A 53 2.16 2.40 -3.89
N THR A 54 2.56 2.83 -5.09
CA THR A 54 1.66 2.87 -6.26
C THR A 54 1.46 1.50 -6.91
N GLY A 55 2.28 0.51 -6.56
CA GLY A 55 2.26 -0.82 -7.15
C GLY A 55 3.10 -0.98 -8.41
N VAL A 56 3.59 0.11 -9.01
CA VAL A 56 4.38 0.07 -10.26
C VAL A 56 5.66 -0.75 -10.14
N PHE A 57 6.22 -0.91 -8.93
CA PHE A 57 7.36 -1.79 -8.72
C PHE A 57 7.03 -3.26 -9.02
N SER A 58 5.77 -3.68 -8.91
CA SER A 58 5.35 -5.02 -9.35
C SER A 58 5.47 -5.18 -10.86
N ASP A 59 4.96 -4.22 -11.62
CA ASP A 59 5.04 -4.21 -13.08
C ASP A 59 6.51 -4.21 -13.55
N ILE A 60 7.36 -3.43 -12.88
CA ILE A 60 8.81 -3.43 -13.15
C ILE A 60 9.42 -4.81 -12.89
N ARG A 61 9.10 -5.48 -11.78
CA ARG A 61 9.63 -6.81 -11.49
C ARG A 61 9.17 -7.86 -12.49
N GLU A 62 7.93 -7.78 -12.95
CA GLU A 62 7.39 -8.63 -14.01
C GLU A 62 8.11 -8.39 -15.34
N LEU A 63 8.34 -7.12 -15.70
CA LEU A 63 9.10 -6.74 -16.89
C LEU A 63 10.52 -7.33 -16.86
N PHE A 64 11.22 -7.24 -15.72
CA PHE A 64 12.56 -7.81 -15.57
C PHE A 64 12.57 -9.34 -15.63
N ALA A 65 11.57 -9.99 -15.04
CA ALA A 65 11.40 -11.44 -15.13
C ALA A 65 11.09 -11.93 -16.56
N ALA A 66 10.54 -11.07 -17.42
CA ALA A 66 10.24 -11.40 -18.81
C ALA A 66 11.47 -11.40 -19.73
N THR A 67 12.61 -10.86 -19.29
CA THR A 67 13.86 -10.82 -20.08
C THR A 67 14.41 -12.22 -20.37
N GLN A 68 15.14 -12.36 -21.48
CA GLN A 68 15.70 -13.66 -21.89
C GLN A 68 16.68 -14.21 -20.84
N ASP A 69 17.54 -13.36 -20.29
CA ASP A 69 18.51 -13.75 -19.25
C ASP A 69 17.82 -14.22 -17.96
N ALA A 70 16.75 -13.53 -17.55
CA ALA A 70 15.97 -13.93 -16.38
C ALA A 70 15.33 -15.32 -16.60
N LYS A 71 14.74 -15.55 -17.78
CA LYS A 71 14.14 -16.84 -18.14
C LYS A 71 15.16 -17.97 -18.16
N LEU A 72 16.32 -17.75 -18.80
CA LEU A 72 17.41 -18.74 -18.86
C LEU A 72 17.94 -19.12 -17.46
N ARG A 73 17.90 -18.18 -16.51
CA ARG A 73 18.34 -18.40 -15.12
C ARG A 73 17.21 -18.83 -14.17
N GLY A 74 15.97 -18.99 -14.65
CA GLY A 74 14.82 -19.33 -13.83
C GLY A 74 14.41 -18.23 -12.83
N TYR A 75 14.69 -16.96 -13.13
CA TYR A 75 14.39 -15.84 -12.25
C TYR A 75 12.95 -15.35 -12.43
N GLY A 76 12.10 -15.63 -11.44
CA GLY A 76 10.77 -15.01 -11.34
C GLY A 76 10.80 -13.59 -10.74
N PRO A 77 9.66 -12.90 -10.67
CA PRO A 77 9.56 -11.52 -10.14
C PRO A 77 10.06 -11.36 -8.70
N GLY A 78 10.08 -12.45 -7.91
CA GLY A 78 10.64 -12.45 -6.55
C GLY A 78 12.15 -12.22 -6.53
N ARG A 79 12.89 -12.61 -7.57
CA ARG A 79 14.33 -12.34 -7.67
C ARG A 79 14.63 -10.84 -7.72
N PHE A 80 13.72 -10.04 -8.26
CA PHE A 80 13.89 -8.59 -8.42
C PHE A 80 13.24 -7.80 -7.29
N SER A 81 12.86 -8.45 -6.19
CA SER A 81 12.29 -7.81 -5.01
C SER A 81 13.33 -7.74 -3.89
N PHE A 82 13.53 -6.54 -3.35
CA PHE A 82 14.36 -6.35 -2.16
C PHE A 82 13.68 -6.85 -0.86
N ASN A 83 12.37 -7.10 -0.89
CA ASN A 83 11.60 -7.51 0.29
C ASN A 83 11.70 -9.01 0.61
N VAL A 84 12.20 -9.84 -0.31
CA VAL A 84 12.25 -11.29 -0.17
C VAL A 84 13.67 -11.83 -0.37
N ARG A 85 14.00 -12.91 0.35
CA ARG A 85 15.28 -13.61 0.16
C ARG A 85 15.35 -14.19 -1.26
N GLY A 86 16.56 -14.22 -1.80
CA GLY A 86 16.82 -14.77 -3.13
C GLY A 86 17.67 -13.84 -3.97
N GLY A 87 17.15 -12.66 -4.33
CA GLY A 87 17.88 -11.68 -5.16
C GLY A 87 18.21 -10.34 -4.49
N ARG A 88 17.79 -10.12 -3.25
CA ARG A 88 18.19 -8.96 -2.45
C ARG A 88 19.62 -9.09 -1.93
N CYS A 89 20.20 -7.99 -1.50
CA CYS A 89 21.42 -8.00 -0.69
C CYS A 89 21.11 -8.54 0.72
N GLU A 90 21.72 -9.66 1.11
CA GLU A 90 21.51 -10.22 2.46
C GLU A 90 22.28 -9.46 3.56
N ALA A 91 23.35 -8.74 3.22
CA ALA A 91 24.11 -7.95 4.19
C ALA A 91 23.28 -6.81 4.78
N CYS A 92 22.47 -6.11 3.96
CA CYS A 92 21.54 -5.08 4.42
C CYS A 92 20.08 -5.54 4.44
N ALA A 93 19.80 -6.84 4.24
CA ALA A 93 18.46 -7.40 4.16
C ALA A 93 17.49 -6.66 3.20
N GLY A 94 18.02 -6.00 2.17
CA GLY A 94 17.28 -5.21 1.19
C GLY A 94 16.86 -3.81 1.66
N ASP A 95 17.40 -3.30 2.77
CA ASP A 95 17.02 -1.98 3.33
C ASP A 95 17.74 -0.80 2.67
N GLY A 96 18.85 -1.06 1.96
CA GLY A 96 19.72 -0.01 1.41
C GLY A 96 20.81 0.34 2.38
#